data_AF-A0AAV7FRR5-F1
#
_entry.id   AF-A0AAV7FRR5-F1
#
_cell.length_a   1.000
_cell.length_b   1.000
_cell.length_c   1.000
_cell.angle_alpha   90.00
_cell.angle_beta   90.00
_cell.angle_gamma   90.00
#
_symmetry.space_group_name_H-M   'P 1'
#
loop_
_entity.id
_entity.type
_entity.pdbx_description
1 polymer ?
#
loop_
_entity_poly.entity_id
_entity_poly.type
_entity_poly.pdbx_seq_one_letter_code
_entity_poly.pdbx_strand_id
1 'polypeptide(L)'
;MLPSNILPSRRPPRPSAHTTFHSSPPLSVPTFLSFCWSRKERCWKEEVRSLPRTRLTSNHSALKLNFANPATGAQKSFEIDDDRRTRIFWEKRIAQEVEIDALGDEFKGYVVRIGGGNDKQGFPMKNGVLVPTRVRLLLGAGTSCYRQRRTGERRRKSVRGCIVGPDMQALHLIIVKQGEQDIPGLTDAESVVPKRLGPKRANHIRKFFNLTKKDDVREFVVRREVKSKKEGDDRTYTKAPKIQRLITAQRLQRKRHLRSLKVRKTEAQRAQKEEYHKLMAKRQGDIKAERVARKAERLNRKQKAASVGAKVAAA
;
A
#
# COMPACT_ATOMS: atom_id res chain seq x y z
N MET A 1 -39.99 -3.34 -30.11
CA MET A 1 -40.58 -2.01 -29.90
C MET A 1 -40.69 -1.79 -28.40
N LEU A 2 -39.95 -0.79 -27.90
CA LEU A 2 -40.01 -0.22 -26.54
C LEU A 2 -41.41 0.41 -26.28
N PRO A 3 -41.83 0.81 -25.05
CA PRO A 3 -40.93 1.39 -24.03
C PRO A 3 -41.24 1.18 -22.53
N SER A 4 -40.24 1.63 -21.75
CA SER A 4 -40.32 2.33 -20.46
C SER A 4 -41.01 1.66 -19.27
N ASN A 5 -40.22 1.28 -18.26
CA ASN A 5 -40.18 2.11 -17.05
C ASN A 5 -38.86 2.01 -16.27
N ILE A 6 -38.29 3.18 -16.08
CA ILE A 6 -37.08 3.54 -15.34
C ILE A 6 -37.55 3.98 -13.95
N LEU A 7 -36.92 3.51 -12.86
CA LEU A 7 -36.28 4.39 -11.87
C LEU A 7 -35.64 3.60 -10.70
N PRO A 8 -34.39 3.93 -10.33
CA PRO A 8 -33.69 3.39 -9.16
C PRO A 8 -33.85 4.32 -7.94
N SER A 9 -34.17 3.77 -6.77
CA SER A 9 -34.18 4.54 -5.53
C SER A 9 -32.74 4.87 -5.07
N ARG A 10 -32.23 6.02 -5.53
CA ARG A 10 -31.05 6.68 -4.96
C ARG A 10 -31.41 7.25 -3.58
N ARG A 11 -30.67 6.85 -2.55
CA ARG A 11 -30.68 7.53 -1.25
C ARG A 11 -30.01 8.91 -1.41
N PRO A 12 -30.59 10.00 -0.89
CA PRO A 12 -29.92 11.30 -0.87
C PRO A 12 -28.78 11.31 0.17
N PRO A 13 -27.68 12.04 -0.08
CA PRO A 13 -26.68 12.35 0.93
C PRO A 13 -27.25 13.36 1.95
N ARG A 14 -26.98 13.13 3.24
CA ARG A 14 -27.33 14.09 4.30
C ARG A 14 -26.45 15.36 4.18
N PRO A 15 -27.01 16.57 4.38
CA PRO A 15 -26.27 17.81 4.29
C PRO A 15 -25.32 18.02 5.47
N SER A 16 -24.21 18.67 5.15
CA SER A 16 -23.18 19.21 6.03
C SER A 16 -23.74 20.26 6.99
N ALA A 17 -23.59 20.02 8.29
CA ALA A 17 -23.76 21.07 9.29
C ALA A 17 -22.51 21.98 9.25
N HIS A 18 -22.70 23.17 8.68
CA HIS A 18 -21.84 24.32 8.89
C HIS A 18 -21.91 24.72 10.36
N THR A 19 -20.84 24.49 11.11
CA THR A 19 -20.60 25.24 12.34
C THR A 19 -19.89 26.53 11.96
N THR A 20 -20.64 27.63 12.09
CA THR A 20 -20.20 29.01 11.99
C THR A 20 -19.09 29.27 13.02
N PHE A 21 -17.86 29.48 12.53
CA PHE A 21 -16.79 30.08 13.32
C PHE A 21 -17.12 31.56 13.49
N HIS A 22 -17.41 31.97 14.73
CA HIS A 22 -17.41 33.39 15.10
C HIS A 22 -15.99 33.94 14.99
N SER A 23 -15.81 34.88 14.08
CA SER A 23 -14.64 35.75 13.97
C SER A 23 -14.74 36.85 15.03
N SER A 24 -13.94 36.76 16.08
CA SER A 24 -13.68 37.89 16.97
C SER A 24 -12.61 38.80 16.36
N PRO A 25 -12.78 40.14 16.39
CA PRO A 25 -11.84 41.09 15.81
C PRO A 25 -10.56 41.27 16.67
N PRO A 26 -9.45 41.73 16.06
CA PRO A 26 -8.18 41.94 16.76
C PRO A 26 -8.21 43.18 17.65
N LEU A 27 -7.73 43.01 18.88
CA LEU A 27 -7.51 44.10 19.82
C LEU A 27 -6.35 44.99 19.35
N SER A 28 -6.64 46.28 19.28
CA SER A 28 -5.75 47.40 19.02
C SER A 28 -4.66 47.52 20.08
N VAL A 29 -3.40 47.59 19.66
CA VAL A 29 -2.27 47.97 20.51
C VAL A 29 -2.08 49.48 20.40
N PRO A 30 -2.09 50.24 21.52
CA PRO A 30 -1.81 51.66 21.47
C PRO A 30 -0.30 51.92 21.36
N THR A 31 0.08 52.63 20.31
CA THR A 31 1.31 53.40 20.15
C THR A 31 1.34 54.54 21.17
N PHE A 32 2.37 54.62 22.02
CA PHE A 32 2.76 55.90 22.64
C PHE A 32 4.25 55.87 23.06
N LEU A 33 5.00 56.84 22.53
CA LEU A 33 6.27 57.45 23.01
C LEU A 33 7.45 56.49 23.29
N SER A 34 8.51 56.43 22.47
CA SER A 34 9.48 57.49 22.17
C SER A 34 9.88 58.34 23.38
N PHE A 35 10.92 57.93 24.11
CA PHE A 35 11.98 58.85 24.53
C PHE A 35 13.27 58.09 24.93
N CYS A 36 14.35 58.47 24.26
CA CYS A 36 15.72 58.59 24.78
C CYS A 36 16.42 57.35 25.39
N TRP A 37 17.29 56.71 24.59
CA TRP A 37 18.66 56.50 25.07
C TRP A 37 19.68 56.47 23.92
N SER A 38 20.34 57.62 23.80
CA SER A 38 21.60 57.79 23.10
C SER A 38 22.71 57.06 23.86
N ARG A 39 23.72 56.61 23.11
CA ARG A 39 25.11 56.38 23.57
C ARG A 39 25.47 54.98 24.07
N LYS A 40 25.31 53.94 23.21
CA LYS A 40 26.18 52.75 23.28
C LYS A 40 26.29 51.89 22.00
N GLU A 41 26.37 52.52 20.83
CA GLU A 41 26.63 51.81 19.55
C GLU A 41 27.79 52.43 18.77
N ARG A 42 28.89 52.70 19.48
CA ARG A 42 30.15 53.11 18.83
C ARG A 42 31.36 52.58 19.59
N CYS A 43 31.39 51.28 19.82
CA CYS A 43 32.57 50.54 20.25
C CYS A 43 32.27 49.06 19.94
N TRP A 44 32.80 48.57 18.81
CA TRP A 44 32.82 47.17 18.30
C TRP A 44 32.84 47.10 16.75
N LYS A 45 33.19 48.21 16.09
CA LYS A 45 33.43 48.24 14.65
C LYS A 45 34.87 48.63 14.33
N GLU A 46 35.83 48.01 15.01
CA GLU A 46 37.25 48.22 14.68
C GLU A 46 38.17 47.10 15.23
N GLU A 47 37.76 45.84 15.11
CA GLU A 47 38.70 44.72 15.36
C GLU A 47 38.32 43.45 14.57
N VAL A 48 38.12 43.59 13.26
CA VAL A 48 38.05 42.44 12.32
C VAL A 48 38.73 42.82 11.01
N ARG A 49 40.04 43.06 11.06
CA ARG A 49 40.88 43.21 9.85
C ARG A 49 42.30 42.70 10.13
N SER A 50 42.46 41.38 10.08
CA SER A 50 43.66 40.68 9.59
C SER A 50 43.60 39.21 10.01
N LEU A 51 42.76 38.43 9.33
CA LEU A 51 42.99 36.99 9.24
C LEU A 51 43.21 36.69 7.76
N PRO A 52 44.30 35.97 7.39
CA PRO A 52 44.51 35.57 6.03
C PRO A 52 43.32 34.74 5.59
N ARG A 53 42.66 35.19 4.53
CA ARG A 53 41.60 34.46 3.85
C ARG A 53 42.26 33.29 3.13
N THR A 54 42.63 32.25 3.87
CA THR A 54 42.99 30.96 3.30
C THR A 54 41.75 30.49 2.54
N ARG A 55 41.84 30.54 1.21
CA ARG A 55 40.89 29.84 0.37
C ARG A 55 41.13 28.36 0.66
N LEU A 56 40.36 27.80 1.60
CA LEU A 56 40.13 26.37 1.67
C LEU A 56 39.43 25.97 0.37
N THR A 57 40.24 25.71 -0.65
CA THR A 57 39.83 24.99 -1.85
C THR A 57 40.00 23.51 -1.57
N SER A 58 39.24 23.00 -0.61
CA SER A 58 39.01 21.56 -0.47
C SER A 58 37.54 21.28 -0.78
N ASN A 59 37.11 21.64 -2.00
CA ASN A 59 35.88 21.11 -2.58
C ASN A 59 36.11 19.68 -3.11
N HIS A 60 36.77 18.82 -2.34
CA HIS A 60 36.72 17.39 -2.58
C HIS A 60 35.48 16.88 -1.86
N SER A 61 34.42 16.66 -2.63
CA SER A 61 33.20 16.01 -2.14
C SER A 61 33.54 14.56 -1.80
N ALA A 62 33.88 14.30 -0.54
CA ALA A 62 34.09 12.97 0.01
C ALA A 62 32.94 12.03 -0.37
N LEU A 63 33.27 10.79 -0.77
CA LEU A 63 32.25 9.78 -1.06
C LEU A 63 31.77 9.17 0.26
N LYS A 64 30.47 9.32 0.54
CA LYS A 64 29.85 8.74 1.73
C LYS A 64 29.40 7.30 1.47
N LEU A 65 29.93 6.36 2.22
CA LEU A 65 29.56 4.94 2.13
C LEU A 65 28.59 4.60 3.27
N ASN A 66 27.33 4.31 2.94
CA ASN A 66 26.32 3.89 3.90
C ASN A 66 26.23 2.36 3.89
N PHE A 67 26.77 1.72 4.92
CA PHE A 67 26.69 0.27 5.08
C PHE A 67 25.46 -0.13 5.87
N ALA A 68 24.80 -1.19 5.41
CA ALA A 68 23.70 -1.84 6.10
C ALA A 68 24.01 -3.32 6.29
N ASN A 69 23.84 -3.80 7.51
CA ASN A 69 23.94 -5.21 7.85
C ASN A 69 22.53 -5.79 8.04
N PRO A 70 22.01 -6.59 7.09
CA PRO A 70 20.66 -7.13 7.20
C PRO A 70 20.50 -8.18 8.32
N ALA A 71 21.60 -8.77 8.81
CA ALA A 71 21.57 -9.76 9.88
C ALA A 71 21.31 -9.10 11.25
N THR A 72 22.03 -8.02 11.55
CA THR A 72 21.88 -7.27 12.81
C THR A 72 20.80 -6.17 12.72
N GLY A 73 20.49 -5.68 11.52
CA GLY A 73 19.61 -4.55 11.29
C GLY A 73 20.26 -3.18 11.54
N ALA A 74 21.57 -3.17 11.82
CA ALA A 74 22.35 -1.96 12.02
C ALA A 74 22.74 -1.28 10.70
N GLN A 75 22.98 0.03 10.77
CA GLN A 75 23.48 0.82 9.66
C GLN A 75 24.51 1.84 10.17
N LYS A 76 25.59 2.04 9.42
CA LYS A 76 26.64 3.00 9.74
C LYS A 76 27.14 3.65 8.46
N SER A 77 27.40 4.96 8.53
CA SER A 77 27.97 5.70 7.41
C SER A 77 29.43 6.03 7.67
N PHE A 78 30.30 5.74 6.70
CA PHE A 78 31.70 6.14 6.71
C PHE A 78 31.93 7.18 5.62
N GLU A 79 32.71 8.21 5.93
CA GLU A 79 33.21 9.15 4.94
C GLU A 79 34.65 8.75 4.59
N ILE A 80 34.90 8.55 3.30
CA ILE A 80 36.22 8.21 2.77
C ILE A 80 36.60 9.29 1.76
N ASP A 81 37.67 10.01 2.06
CA ASP A 81 38.20 11.10 1.23
C ASP A 81 39.17 10.59 0.13
N ASP A 82 39.75 9.39 0.32
CA ASP A 82 40.72 8.82 -0.60
C ASP A 82 40.04 8.11 -1.79
N ASP A 83 40.11 8.75 -2.96
CA ASP A 83 39.60 8.21 -4.22
C ASP A 83 40.24 6.86 -4.61
N ARG A 84 41.47 6.55 -4.16
CA ARG A 84 42.13 5.27 -4.50
C ARG A 84 41.39 4.10 -3.89
N ARG A 85 40.89 4.26 -2.67
CA ARG A 85 40.12 3.24 -1.94
C ARG A 85 38.74 3.05 -2.56
N THR A 86 38.10 4.13 -3.02
CA THR A 86 36.72 4.09 -3.56
C THR A 86 36.64 3.61 -5.01
N ARG A 87 37.75 3.57 -5.75
CA ARG A 87 37.86 3.06 -7.13
C ARG A 87 37.32 1.65 -7.33
N ILE A 88 37.36 0.81 -6.30
CA ILE A 88 36.87 -0.57 -6.34
C ILE A 88 35.39 -0.62 -6.77
N PHE A 89 34.63 0.42 -6.41
CA PHE A 89 33.21 0.52 -6.75
C PHE A 89 32.96 1.08 -8.15
N TRP A 90 33.93 1.73 -8.78
CA TRP A 90 33.73 2.33 -10.10
C TRP A 90 33.52 1.27 -11.16
N GLU A 91 32.71 1.59 -12.17
CA GLU A 91 32.32 0.69 -13.27
C GLU A 91 31.52 -0.55 -12.85
N LYS A 92 31.32 -0.75 -11.54
CA LYS A 92 30.40 -1.76 -11.01
C LYS A 92 28.96 -1.30 -11.16
N ARG A 93 28.06 -2.28 -11.26
CA ARG A 93 26.63 -2.06 -11.38
C ARG A 93 25.92 -2.24 -10.04
N ILE A 94 24.76 -1.62 -9.88
CA ILE A 94 23.84 -1.95 -8.78
C ILE A 94 23.59 -3.46 -8.75
N ALA A 95 23.52 -4.00 -7.53
CA ALA A 95 23.34 -5.41 -7.20
C ALA A 95 24.56 -6.31 -7.48
N GLN A 96 25.68 -5.76 -7.93
CA GLN A 96 26.94 -6.49 -8.02
C GLN A 96 27.58 -6.64 -6.64
N GLU A 97 28.17 -7.81 -6.39
CA GLU A 97 28.99 -8.10 -5.22
C GLU A 97 30.43 -7.65 -5.45
N VAL A 98 31.00 -7.01 -4.43
CA VAL A 98 32.31 -6.38 -4.47
C VAL A 98 33.01 -6.69 -3.15
N GLU A 99 34.24 -7.18 -3.25
CA GLU A 99 35.16 -7.37 -2.12
C GLU A 99 35.73 -6.00 -1.73
N ILE A 100 35.75 -5.70 -0.42
CA ILE A 100 36.09 -4.36 0.08
C ILE A 100 37.37 -4.31 0.91
N ASP A 101 38.24 -5.31 0.75
CA ASP A 101 39.52 -5.42 1.46
C ASP A 101 40.41 -4.16 1.29
N ALA A 102 40.34 -3.52 0.13
CA ALA A 102 41.13 -2.32 -0.17
C ALA A 102 40.57 -1.00 0.42
N LEU A 103 39.45 -1.03 1.15
CA LEU A 103 38.99 0.14 1.92
C LEU A 103 39.79 0.35 3.21
N GLY A 104 40.24 -0.73 3.83
CA GLY A 104 41.01 -0.74 5.07
C GLY A 104 41.02 -2.13 5.71
N ASP A 105 41.96 -2.34 6.64
CA ASP A 105 42.18 -3.64 7.27
C ASP A 105 40.95 -4.16 8.04
N GLU A 106 40.14 -3.25 8.59
CA GLU A 106 38.87 -3.54 9.28
C GLU A 106 37.83 -4.21 8.37
N PHE A 107 37.91 -3.96 7.06
CA PHE A 107 36.96 -4.44 6.05
C PHE A 107 37.45 -5.71 5.34
N LYS A 108 38.55 -6.31 5.80
CA LYS A 108 39.12 -7.50 5.20
C LYS A 108 38.17 -8.70 5.32
N GLY A 109 37.96 -9.38 4.19
CA GLY A 109 37.07 -10.53 4.07
C GLY A 109 35.58 -10.18 3.97
N TYR A 110 35.23 -8.90 4.00
CA TYR A 110 33.85 -8.48 3.79
C TYR A 110 33.49 -8.46 2.30
N VAL A 111 32.32 -9.01 1.98
CA VAL A 111 31.72 -8.90 0.65
C VAL A 111 30.45 -8.10 0.76
N VAL A 112 30.38 -7.01 0.00
CA VAL A 112 29.22 -6.14 -0.04
C VAL A 112 28.57 -6.14 -1.41
N ARG A 113 27.25 -6.00 -1.41
CA ARG A 113 26.47 -5.77 -2.61
C ARG A 113 26.11 -4.30 -2.71
N ILE A 114 26.33 -3.70 -3.87
CA ILE A 114 25.91 -2.31 -4.13
C ILE A 114 24.38 -2.25 -4.16
N GLY A 115 23.76 -1.63 -3.16
CA GLY A 115 22.30 -1.44 -3.08
C GLY A 115 21.78 -0.28 -3.93
N GLY A 116 22.66 0.69 -4.24
CA GLY A 116 22.34 1.87 -5.04
C GLY A 116 23.13 3.08 -4.53
N GLY A 117 22.62 4.28 -4.80
CA GLY A 117 23.29 5.50 -4.38
C GLY A 117 22.56 6.75 -4.83
N ASN A 118 23.17 7.88 -4.47
CA ASN A 118 22.73 9.21 -4.81
C ASN A 118 23.90 9.97 -5.47
N ASP A 119 23.58 10.64 -6.58
CA ASP A 119 24.48 11.57 -7.25
C ASP A 119 24.72 12.83 -6.39
N LYS A 120 25.75 13.62 -6.69
CA LYS A 120 26.08 14.91 -6.03
C LYS A 120 24.91 15.89 -5.97
N GLN A 121 24.07 15.91 -7.01
CA GLN A 121 22.86 16.73 -7.06
C GLN A 121 21.63 16.02 -6.46
N GLY A 122 21.82 14.90 -5.78
CA GLY A 122 20.77 14.17 -5.05
C GLY A 122 19.89 13.27 -5.91
N PHE A 123 20.15 13.13 -7.22
CA PHE A 123 19.39 12.22 -8.07
C PHE A 123 19.68 10.76 -7.72
N PRO A 124 18.66 9.93 -7.47
CA PRO A 124 18.86 8.53 -7.10
C PRO A 124 19.25 7.68 -8.31
N MET A 125 20.05 6.64 -8.08
CA MET A 125 20.35 5.62 -9.08
C MET A 125 19.15 4.71 -9.35
N LYS A 126 19.05 4.20 -10.58
CA LYS A 126 18.02 3.22 -10.97
C LYS A 126 18.62 2.01 -11.66
N ASN A 127 18.28 0.84 -11.16
CA ASN A 127 18.66 -0.43 -11.77
C ASN A 127 18.08 -0.57 -13.19
N GLY A 128 18.88 -1.12 -14.10
CA GLY A 128 18.51 -1.34 -15.52
C GLY A 128 18.82 -0.18 -16.46
N VAL A 129 19.28 0.98 -15.96
CA VAL A 129 19.74 2.09 -16.82
C VAL A 129 21.26 1.97 -16.98
N LEU A 130 21.70 1.31 -18.05
CA LEU A 130 23.10 0.90 -18.28
C LEU A 130 24.01 2.06 -18.75
N VAL A 131 23.91 3.21 -18.09
CA VAL A 131 24.71 4.39 -18.37
C VAL A 131 25.33 4.84 -17.06
N PRO A 132 26.56 5.38 -17.03
CA PRO A 132 27.07 6.01 -15.82
C PRO A 132 26.26 7.28 -15.54
N THR A 133 26.07 8.16 -16.51
CA THR A 133 25.42 9.48 -16.39
C THR A 133 23.90 9.45 -16.15
N ARG A 134 23.27 10.63 -16.08
CA ARG A 134 21.82 10.80 -15.86
C ARG A 134 21.03 10.72 -17.16
N VAL A 135 19.85 10.12 -17.07
CA VAL A 135 18.89 10.00 -18.18
C VAL A 135 17.50 10.45 -17.72
N ARG A 136 16.71 11.02 -18.63
CA ARG A 136 15.30 11.38 -18.37
C ARG A 136 14.38 10.27 -18.85
N LEU A 137 13.70 9.60 -17.92
CA LEU A 137 12.79 8.49 -18.20
C LEU A 137 11.34 8.86 -17.88
N LEU A 138 10.40 8.31 -18.64
CA LEU A 138 8.97 8.43 -18.36
C LEU A 138 8.54 7.35 -17.35
N LEU A 139 8.42 7.73 -16.08
CA LEU A 139 8.12 6.81 -14.97
C LEU A 139 6.63 6.73 -14.68
N GLY A 140 6.16 5.55 -14.24
CA GLY A 140 4.77 5.27 -13.87
C GLY A 140 4.64 4.61 -12.50
N ALA A 141 3.43 4.18 -12.15
CA ALA A 141 3.16 3.51 -10.88
C ALA A 141 4.02 2.24 -10.70
N GLY A 142 4.52 2.00 -9.49
CA GLY A 142 5.34 0.82 -9.16
C GLY A 142 6.79 0.89 -9.63
N THR A 143 7.18 1.86 -10.46
CA THR A 143 8.58 2.05 -10.85
C THR A 143 9.38 2.76 -9.75
N SER A 144 10.65 2.37 -9.56
CA SER A 144 11.55 3.04 -8.62
C SER A 144 11.78 4.51 -8.99
N CYS A 145 12.15 5.33 -8.00
CA CYS A 145 12.44 6.77 -8.11
C CYS A 145 11.22 7.69 -8.40
N TYR A 146 10.00 7.13 -8.42
CA TYR A 146 8.78 7.89 -8.58
C TYR A 146 7.64 7.37 -7.69
N ARG A 147 6.92 8.30 -7.06
CA ARG A 147 5.65 8.03 -6.39
C ARG A 147 4.55 8.79 -7.10
N GLN A 148 3.58 8.04 -7.61
CA GLN A 148 2.42 8.57 -8.29
C GLN A 148 1.55 9.42 -7.35
N ARG A 149 1.04 10.57 -7.83
CA ARG A 149 0.09 11.40 -7.06
C ARG A 149 -1.36 11.17 -7.49
N ARG A 150 -1.60 11.01 -8.79
CA ARG A 150 -2.93 10.63 -9.33
C ARG A 150 -2.85 9.29 -10.05
N THR A 151 -3.88 8.46 -9.91
CA THR A 151 -3.95 7.17 -10.60
C THR A 151 -3.79 7.35 -12.11
N GLY A 152 -2.95 6.52 -12.74
CA GLY A 152 -2.60 6.62 -14.16
C GLY A 152 -1.55 7.68 -14.54
N GLU A 153 -1.19 8.61 -13.66
CA GLU A 153 -0.16 9.63 -13.94
C GLU A 153 1.20 8.99 -14.24
N ARG A 154 1.81 9.42 -15.36
CA ARG A 154 3.21 9.16 -15.71
C ARG A 154 3.96 10.48 -15.77
N ARG A 155 5.18 10.51 -15.25
CA ARG A 155 6.00 11.73 -15.22
C ARG A 155 7.42 11.47 -15.70
N ARG A 156 7.91 12.33 -16.60
CA ARG A 156 9.29 12.28 -17.07
C ARG A 156 10.22 12.88 -16.00
N LYS A 157 11.12 12.08 -15.44
CA LYS A 157 12.06 12.49 -14.38
C LYS A 157 13.50 12.13 -14.75
N SER A 158 14.44 12.95 -14.30
CA SER A 158 15.87 12.65 -14.38
C SER A 158 16.24 11.64 -13.31
N VAL A 159 16.99 10.62 -13.70
CA VAL A 159 17.43 9.53 -12.84
C VAL A 159 18.88 9.21 -13.18
N ARG A 160 19.68 8.86 -12.18
CA ARG A 160 21.05 8.42 -12.37
C ARG A 160 21.08 6.97 -12.86
N GLY A 161 21.97 6.63 -13.78
CA GLY A 161 22.12 5.26 -14.23
C GLY A 161 22.67 4.31 -13.17
N CYS A 162 22.78 3.02 -13.51
CA CYS A 162 23.14 1.98 -12.55
C CYS A 162 24.64 1.75 -12.42
N ILE A 163 25.46 2.31 -13.30
CA ILE A 163 26.92 2.18 -13.25
C ILE A 163 27.45 3.25 -12.29
N VAL A 164 28.25 2.83 -11.32
CA VAL A 164 28.87 3.72 -10.34
C VAL A 164 30.00 4.50 -11.00
N GLY A 165 30.05 5.80 -10.71
CA GLY A 165 31.09 6.71 -11.19
C GLY A 165 31.61 7.64 -10.07
N PRO A 166 32.61 8.47 -10.38
CA PRO A 166 33.27 9.37 -9.41
C PRO A 166 32.41 10.58 -9.00
N ASP A 167 31.31 10.83 -9.71
CA ASP A 167 30.35 11.89 -9.43
C ASP A 167 29.25 11.48 -8.43
N MET A 168 29.43 10.35 -7.73
CA MET A 168 28.58 9.96 -6.62
C MET A 168 28.89 10.76 -5.35
N GLN A 169 27.84 11.02 -4.56
CA GLN A 169 27.97 11.61 -3.22
C GLN A 169 27.81 10.56 -2.14
N ALA A 170 26.87 9.62 -2.35
CA ALA A 170 26.63 8.56 -1.40
C ALA A 170 26.35 7.24 -2.12
N LEU A 171 26.99 6.17 -1.65
CA LEU A 171 26.68 4.79 -2.04
C LEU A 171 26.04 4.06 -0.87
N HIS A 172 25.02 3.26 -1.20
CA HIS A 172 24.37 2.37 -0.25
C HIS A 172 24.90 0.95 -0.48
N LEU A 173 25.52 0.38 0.52
CA LEU A 173 26.19 -0.92 0.48
C LEU A 173 25.49 -1.87 1.46
N ILE A 174 25.26 -3.11 1.02
CA ILE A 174 24.61 -4.15 1.82
C ILE A 174 25.62 -5.25 2.06
N ILE A 175 25.92 -5.58 3.32
CA ILE A 175 26.83 -6.69 3.64
C ILE A 175 26.14 -8.01 3.28
N VAL A 176 26.83 -8.85 2.50
CA VAL A 176 26.39 -10.20 2.11
C VAL A 176 27.16 -11.25 2.91
N LYS A 177 28.47 -11.08 3.03
CA LYS A 177 29.35 -11.93 3.85
C LYS A 177 30.08 -11.04 4.86
N GLN A 178 30.05 -11.47 6.12
CA GLN A 178 30.81 -10.84 7.19
C GLN A 178 32.27 -11.32 7.12
N GLY A 179 33.20 -10.40 7.32
CA GLY A 179 34.63 -10.69 7.37
C GLY A 179 35.08 -11.17 8.76
N GLU A 180 36.39 -11.18 8.98
CA GLU A 180 37.01 -11.73 10.20
C GLU A 180 36.94 -10.76 11.39
N GLN A 181 37.10 -9.45 11.14
CA GLN A 181 37.08 -8.43 12.18
C GLN A 181 35.70 -7.81 12.32
N ASP A 182 35.28 -7.54 13.55
CA ASP A 182 34.04 -6.83 13.81
C ASP A 182 34.20 -5.32 13.62
N ILE A 183 33.20 -4.71 12.97
CA ILE A 183 33.15 -3.28 12.70
C ILE A 183 32.26 -2.62 13.75
N PRO A 184 32.80 -1.62 14.49
CA PRO A 184 32.10 -1.01 15.59
C PRO A 184 30.79 -0.35 15.14
N GLY A 185 29.68 -0.69 15.78
CA GLY A 185 28.34 -0.16 15.48
C GLY A 185 27.68 -0.75 14.22
N LEU A 186 28.22 -1.82 13.64
CA LEU A 186 27.62 -2.48 12.47
C LEU A 186 27.51 -4.00 12.61
N THR A 187 28.57 -4.67 13.08
CA THR A 187 28.55 -6.13 13.33
C THR A 187 28.55 -6.49 14.80
N ASP A 188 28.93 -5.57 15.70
CA ASP A 188 28.91 -5.80 17.15
C ASP A 188 27.56 -6.32 17.66
N ALA A 189 27.60 -7.17 18.68
CA ALA A 189 26.41 -7.68 19.35
C ALA A 189 25.52 -6.57 19.94
N GLU A 190 26.12 -5.47 20.40
CA GLU A 190 25.39 -4.31 20.94
C GLU A 190 24.60 -3.54 19.86
N SER A 191 25.04 -3.65 18.60
CA SER A 191 24.38 -2.98 17.46
C SER A 191 23.12 -3.72 16.97
N VAL A 192 22.83 -4.91 17.51
CA VAL A 192 21.71 -5.74 17.06
C VAL A 192 20.39 -5.06 17.40
N VAL A 193 19.67 -4.63 16.36
CA VAL A 193 18.36 -3.99 16.49
C VAL A 193 17.27 -5.06 16.31
N PRO A 194 16.54 -5.45 17.37
CA PRO A 194 15.49 -6.46 17.26
C PRO A 194 14.32 -5.95 16.40
N LYS A 195 13.66 -6.89 15.71
CA LYS A 195 12.47 -6.58 14.91
C LYS A 195 11.34 -6.07 15.82
N ARG A 196 10.98 -4.81 15.62
CA ARG A 196 9.95 -4.12 16.43
C ARG A 196 8.56 -4.76 16.41
N LEU A 197 8.19 -5.41 15.29
CA LEU A 197 6.84 -5.95 15.10
C LEU A 197 6.88 -7.44 14.76
N GLY A 198 6.09 -8.21 15.49
CA GLY A 198 5.84 -9.62 15.20
C GLY A 198 4.81 -9.85 14.09
N PRO A 199 4.61 -11.11 13.69
CA PRO A 199 3.64 -11.49 12.67
C PRO A 199 2.18 -11.22 13.10
N LYS A 200 1.37 -10.62 12.22
CA LYS A 200 -0.06 -10.30 12.47
C LYS A 200 -1.06 -11.34 11.94
N ARG A 201 -0.68 -12.10 10.91
CA ARG A 201 -1.57 -13.05 10.23
C ARG A 201 -1.49 -14.41 10.92
N ALA A 202 -2.62 -15.09 11.16
CA ALA A 202 -2.66 -16.38 11.86
C ALA A 202 -1.66 -17.42 11.30
N ASN A 203 -1.60 -17.58 9.97
CA ASN A 203 -0.65 -18.52 9.36
C ASN A 203 0.82 -18.09 9.47
N HIS A 204 1.11 -16.79 9.58
CA HIS A 204 2.50 -16.34 9.79
C HIS A 204 2.92 -16.55 11.25
N ILE A 205 2.00 -16.42 12.21
CA ILE A 205 2.25 -16.76 13.62
C ILE A 205 2.55 -18.25 13.74
N ARG A 206 1.75 -19.12 13.09
CA ARG A 206 2.00 -20.58 13.07
C ARG A 206 3.37 -20.93 12.51
N LYS A 207 3.76 -20.34 11.37
CA LYS A 207 5.09 -20.57 10.78
C LYS A 207 6.23 -20.05 11.66
N PHE A 208 6.02 -18.96 12.38
CA PHE A 208 7.06 -18.35 13.21
C PHE A 208 7.41 -19.22 14.41
N PHE A 209 6.41 -19.85 15.04
CA PHE A 209 6.60 -20.73 16.21
C PHE A 209 6.53 -22.22 15.86
N ASN A 210 6.54 -22.58 14.57
CA ASN A 210 6.36 -23.97 14.09
C ASN A 210 5.14 -24.71 14.68
N LEU A 211 4.04 -23.97 14.90
CA LEU A 211 2.80 -24.52 15.46
C LEU A 211 2.05 -25.40 14.47
N THR A 212 1.34 -26.39 14.99
CA THR A 212 0.39 -27.20 14.24
C THR A 212 -0.91 -26.44 13.99
N LYS A 213 -1.82 -27.02 13.21
CA LYS A 213 -3.13 -26.41 12.92
C LYS A 213 -4.11 -26.48 14.11
N LYS A 214 -3.86 -27.39 15.05
CA LYS A 214 -4.71 -27.63 16.22
C LYS A 214 -4.47 -26.57 17.30
N ASP A 215 -3.26 -26.04 17.37
CA ASP A 215 -2.85 -25.07 18.39
C ASP A 215 -3.55 -23.71 18.19
N ASP A 216 -3.93 -23.08 19.32
CA ASP A 216 -4.52 -21.75 19.29
C ASP A 216 -3.44 -20.67 19.19
N VAL A 217 -3.48 -19.93 18.07
CA VAL A 217 -2.53 -18.86 17.76
C VAL A 217 -2.69 -17.61 18.65
N ARG A 218 -3.74 -17.52 19.46
CA ARG A 218 -4.01 -16.34 20.32
C ARG A 218 -3.02 -16.20 21.47
N GLU A 219 -2.53 -17.32 21.98
CA GLU A 219 -1.61 -17.39 23.11
C GLU A 219 -0.20 -16.97 22.66
N PHE A 220 0.21 -17.43 21.47
CA PHE A 220 1.53 -17.18 20.89
C PHE A 220 1.67 -15.81 20.20
N VAL A 221 0.81 -14.83 20.49
CA VAL A 221 0.96 -13.48 19.90
C VAL A 221 2.02 -12.71 20.66
N VAL A 222 3.08 -12.29 19.96
CA VAL A 222 4.09 -11.39 20.51
C VAL A 222 3.44 -10.08 20.95
N ARG A 223 3.48 -9.82 22.25
CA ARG A 223 3.03 -8.58 22.86
C ARG A 223 4.22 -7.66 23.04
N ARG A 224 3.99 -6.36 22.88
CA ARG A 224 4.99 -5.33 23.21
C ARG A 224 4.56 -4.60 24.45
N GLU A 225 5.50 -4.35 25.34
CA GLU A 225 5.30 -3.45 26.46
C GLU A 225 5.41 -2.01 25.97
N VAL A 226 4.50 -1.17 26.45
CA VAL A 226 4.49 0.27 26.16
C VAL A 226 4.46 1.00 27.49
N LYS A 227 5.50 1.78 27.75
CA LYS A 227 5.54 2.76 28.84
C LYS A 227 4.69 3.97 28.46
N SER A 228 3.96 4.55 29.41
CA SER A 228 3.28 5.84 29.21
C SER A 228 4.30 6.91 28.86
N LYS A 229 3.89 7.85 28.00
CA LYS A 229 4.69 9.06 27.69
C LYS A 229 4.38 10.22 28.64
N LYS A 230 3.45 10.04 29.58
CA LYS A 230 3.07 11.08 30.54
C LYS A 230 4.12 11.10 31.64
N GLU A 231 4.69 12.26 31.88
CA GLU A 231 5.67 12.50 32.94
C GLU A 231 5.01 12.20 34.30
N GLY A 232 5.62 11.29 35.08
CA GLY A 232 5.10 10.83 36.37
C GLY A 232 4.15 9.62 36.35
N ASP A 233 3.85 9.04 35.17
CA ASP A 233 3.06 7.80 35.08
C ASP A 233 3.94 6.63 34.58
N ASP A 234 4.42 5.80 35.50
CA ASP A 234 5.26 4.62 35.21
C ASP A 234 4.46 3.36 34.80
N ARG A 235 3.14 3.49 34.58
CA ARG A 235 2.30 2.36 34.21
C ARG A 235 2.75 1.74 32.87
N THR A 236 3.15 0.48 32.94
CA THR A 236 3.43 -0.35 31.77
C THR A 236 2.16 -1.07 31.34
N TYR A 237 1.87 -1.07 30.03
CA TYR A 237 0.77 -1.87 29.49
C TYR A 237 1.19 -2.59 28.21
N THR A 238 0.64 -3.78 28.01
CA THR A 238 0.98 -4.61 26.86
C THR A 238 0.04 -4.34 25.70
N LYS A 239 0.61 -4.18 24.49
CA LYS A 239 -0.14 -4.09 23.23
C LYS A 239 0.11 -5.34 22.40
N ALA A 240 -0.97 -5.92 21.87
CA ALA A 240 -0.92 -7.02 20.92
C ALA A 240 -1.58 -6.63 19.59
N PRO A 241 -1.10 -7.14 18.45
CA PRO A 241 -1.78 -6.97 17.16
C PRO A 241 -3.10 -7.75 17.12
N LYS A 242 -4.14 -7.17 16.53
CA LYS A 242 -5.35 -7.91 16.17
C LYS A 242 -5.02 -8.95 15.09
N ILE A 243 -5.15 -10.23 15.44
CA ILE A 243 -4.84 -11.35 14.54
C ILE A 243 -5.75 -11.30 13.33
N GLN A 244 -5.13 -11.30 12.14
CA GLN A 244 -5.87 -11.34 10.89
C GLN A 244 -6.03 -12.78 10.38
N ARG A 245 -7.16 -13.04 9.71
CA ARG A 245 -7.52 -14.32 9.08
C ARG A 245 -7.70 -15.50 10.06
N LEU A 246 -7.90 -15.21 11.34
CA LEU A 246 -8.33 -16.19 12.33
C LEU A 246 -9.73 -16.73 12.00
N ILE A 247 -9.98 -17.99 12.34
CA ILE A 247 -11.31 -18.59 12.27
C ILE A 247 -12.01 -18.25 13.60
N THR A 248 -13.07 -17.45 13.54
CA THR A 248 -13.87 -17.05 14.71
C THR A 248 -15.29 -17.56 14.58
N ALA A 249 -16.01 -17.68 15.70
CA ALA A 249 -17.42 -18.08 15.72
C ALA A 249 -18.27 -17.19 14.78
N GLN A 250 -18.04 -15.88 14.79
CA GLN A 250 -18.72 -14.94 13.89
C GLN A 250 -18.45 -15.24 12.39
N ARG A 251 -17.22 -15.64 12.03
CA ARG A 251 -16.90 -16.02 10.65
C ARG A 251 -17.62 -17.30 10.23
N LEU A 252 -17.70 -18.28 11.14
CA LEU A 252 -18.45 -19.52 10.91
C LEU A 252 -19.96 -19.23 10.77
N GLN A 253 -20.52 -18.38 11.63
CA GLN A 253 -21.92 -17.95 11.57
C GLN A 253 -22.22 -17.26 10.23
N ARG A 254 -21.39 -16.31 9.78
CA ARG A 254 -21.56 -15.67 8.47
C ARG A 254 -21.53 -16.69 7.33
N LYS A 255 -20.66 -17.70 7.39
CA LYS A 255 -20.60 -18.76 6.38
C LYS A 255 -21.85 -19.64 6.39
N ARG A 256 -22.37 -20.01 7.58
CA ARG A 256 -23.64 -20.74 7.74
C ARG A 256 -24.82 -19.94 7.18
N HIS A 257 -24.90 -18.65 7.51
CA HIS A 257 -25.93 -17.75 7.00
C HIS A 257 -25.90 -17.61 5.47
N LEU A 258 -24.73 -17.43 4.87
CA LEU A 258 -24.62 -17.38 3.40
C LEU A 258 -25.07 -18.70 2.75
N ARG A 259 -24.80 -19.84 3.39
CA ARG A 259 -25.29 -21.15 2.93
C ARG A 259 -26.81 -21.26 3.05
N SER A 260 -27.39 -20.84 4.18
CA SER A 260 -28.84 -20.90 4.36
C SER A 260 -29.58 -19.98 3.39
N LEU A 261 -29.04 -18.80 3.07
CA LEU A 261 -29.60 -17.93 2.04
C LEU A 261 -29.60 -18.57 0.65
N LYS A 262 -28.56 -19.35 0.30
CA LYS A 262 -28.53 -20.07 -0.98
C LYS A 262 -29.61 -21.15 -1.03
N VAL A 263 -29.74 -21.94 0.04
CA VAL A 263 -30.77 -22.99 0.15
C VAL A 263 -32.16 -22.37 0.04
N ARG A 264 -32.46 -21.32 0.81
CA ARG A 264 -33.75 -20.61 0.75
C ARG A 264 -34.07 -20.07 -0.64
N LYS A 265 -33.07 -19.53 -1.35
CA LYS A 265 -33.25 -19.05 -2.72
C LYS A 265 -33.61 -20.20 -3.67
N THR A 266 -32.93 -21.33 -3.56
CA THR A 266 -33.22 -22.52 -4.38
C THR A 266 -34.60 -23.08 -4.07
N GLU A 267 -34.99 -23.16 -2.80
CA GLU A 267 -36.32 -23.61 -2.37
C GLU A 267 -37.42 -22.68 -2.90
N ALA A 268 -37.26 -21.37 -2.76
CA ALA A 268 -38.20 -20.39 -3.29
C ALA A 268 -38.33 -20.48 -4.81
N GLN A 269 -37.22 -20.64 -5.52
CA GLN A 269 -37.21 -20.83 -6.97
C GLN A 269 -37.93 -22.12 -7.38
N ARG A 270 -37.72 -23.22 -6.64
CA ARG A 270 -38.41 -24.49 -6.87
C ARG A 270 -39.92 -24.35 -6.65
N ALA A 271 -40.34 -23.72 -5.56
CA ALA A 271 -41.74 -23.48 -5.26
C ALA A 271 -42.41 -22.63 -6.35
N GLN A 272 -41.78 -21.53 -6.77
CA GLN A 272 -42.28 -20.67 -7.87
C GLN A 272 -42.38 -21.44 -9.19
N LYS A 273 -41.41 -22.30 -9.49
CA LYS A 273 -41.44 -23.14 -10.69
C LYS A 273 -42.60 -24.14 -10.64
N GLU A 274 -42.81 -24.80 -9.51
CA GLU A 274 -43.92 -25.73 -9.29
C GLU A 274 -45.29 -25.02 -9.41
N GLU A 275 -45.42 -23.83 -8.81
CA GLU A 275 -46.62 -22.99 -8.92
C GLU A 275 -46.90 -22.57 -10.37
N TYR A 276 -45.87 -22.11 -11.09
CA TYR A 276 -45.98 -21.77 -12.50
C TYR A 276 -46.38 -22.97 -13.36
N HIS A 277 -45.81 -24.16 -13.11
CA HIS A 277 -46.19 -25.38 -13.82
C HIS A 277 -47.66 -25.76 -13.58
N LYS A 278 -48.14 -25.64 -12.34
CA LYS A 278 -49.56 -25.87 -12.01
C LYS A 278 -50.47 -24.89 -12.75
N LEU A 279 -50.13 -23.60 -12.75
CA LEU A 279 -50.88 -22.58 -13.47
C LEU A 279 -50.93 -22.86 -14.98
N MET A 280 -49.80 -23.24 -15.57
CA MET A 280 -49.71 -23.57 -16.99
C MET A 280 -50.51 -24.82 -17.34
N ALA A 281 -50.47 -25.86 -16.50
CA ALA A 281 -51.27 -27.06 -16.68
C ALA A 281 -52.77 -26.76 -16.65
N LYS A 282 -53.23 -25.91 -15.72
CA LYS A 282 -54.62 -25.44 -15.65
C LYS A 282 -55.03 -24.72 -16.94
N ARG A 283 -54.25 -23.72 -17.37
CA ARG A 283 -54.51 -22.96 -18.62
C ARG A 283 -54.57 -23.86 -19.85
N GLN A 284 -53.67 -24.84 -19.96
CA GLN A 284 -53.71 -25.80 -21.06
C GLN A 284 -54.94 -26.70 -21.01
N GLY A 285 -55.39 -27.09 -19.81
CA GLY A 285 -56.65 -27.80 -19.60
C GLY A 285 -57.86 -26.99 -20.07
N ASP A 286 -57.94 -25.73 -19.66
CA ASP A 286 -59.02 -24.81 -20.03
C ASP A 286 -59.07 -24.60 -21.56
N ILE A 287 -57.94 -24.34 -22.22
CA ILE A 287 -57.85 -24.19 -23.68
C ILE A 287 -58.28 -25.47 -24.40
N LYS A 288 -57.91 -26.65 -23.88
CA LYS A 288 -58.34 -27.94 -24.46
C LYS A 288 -59.85 -28.12 -24.30
N ALA A 289 -60.41 -27.80 -23.14
CA ALA A 289 -61.84 -27.86 -22.88
C ALA A 289 -62.63 -26.91 -23.81
N GLU A 290 -62.19 -25.66 -23.96
CA GLU A 290 -62.78 -24.69 -24.89
C GLU A 290 -62.73 -25.18 -26.34
N ARG A 291 -61.61 -25.76 -26.77
CA ARG A 291 -61.47 -26.31 -28.13
C ARG A 291 -62.42 -27.48 -28.35
N VAL A 292 -62.59 -28.35 -27.36
CA VAL A 292 -63.54 -29.47 -27.41
C VAL A 292 -64.98 -28.95 -27.46
N ALA A 293 -65.34 -27.98 -26.60
CA ALA A 293 -66.65 -27.35 -26.58
C ALA A 293 -66.99 -26.70 -27.93
N ARG A 294 -66.07 -25.90 -28.49
CA ARG A 294 -66.23 -25.28 -29.83
C ARG A 294 -66.37 -26.32 -30.94
N LYS A 295 -65.67 -27.46 -30.85
CA LYS A 295 -65.81 -28.58 -31.81
C LYS A 295 -67.20 -29.24 -31.67
N ALA A 296 -67.67 -29.46 -30.45
CA ALA A 296 -69.00 -30.01 -30.17
C ALA A 296 -70.11 -29.08 -30.66
N GLU A 297 -70.01 -27.77 -30.39
CA GLU A 297 -70.93 -26.76 -30.93
C GLU A 297 -70.97 -26.77 -32.46
N ARG A 298 -69.80 -26.86 -33.12
CA ARG A 298 -69.72 -26.95 -34.59
C ARG A 298 -70.39 -28.22 -35.12
N LEU A 299 -70.22 -29.36 -34.44
CA LEU A 299 -70.88 -30.62 -34.82
C LEU A 299 -72.40 -30.53 -34.63
N ASN A 300 -72.86 -29.99 -33.51
CA ASN A 300 -74.29 -29.75 -33.25
C ASN A 300 -74.89 -28.80 -34.30
N ARG A 301 -74.17 -27.73 -34.68
CA ARG A 301 -74.61 -26.81 -35.75
C ARG A 301 -74.69 -27.50 -37.10
N LYS A 302 -73.73 -28.38 -37.43
CA LYS A 302 -73.77 -29.19 -38.67
C LYS A 302 -74.95 -30.17 -38.66
N GLN A 303 -75.21 -30.86 -37.56
CA GLN A 303 -76.34 -31.78 -37.43
C GLN A 303 -77.68 -31.04 -37.56
N LYS A 304 -77.82 -29.87 -36.93
CA LYS A 304 -79.00 -29.00 -37.12
C LYS A 304 -79.15 -28.51 -38.55
N ALA A 305 -78.06 -28.11 -39.22
CA ALA A 305 -78.11 -27.71 -40.62
C ALA A 305 -78.48 -28.88 -41.56
N ALA A 306 -77.98 -30.10 -41.28
CA ALA A 306 -78.33 -31.29 -42.03
C ALA A 306 -79.80 -31.70 -41.84
N SER A 307 -80.35 -31.58 -40.62
CA SER A 307 -81.77 -31.87 -40.37
C SER A 307 -82.71 -30.83 -40.99
N VAL A 308 -82.31 -29.56 -41.05
CA VAL A 308 -83.04 -28.51 -41.78
C VAL A 308 -82.94 -28.75 -43.30
N GLY A 309 -81.76 -29.09 -43.83
CA GLY A 309 -81.59 -29.43 -45.25
C GLY A 309 -82.41 -30.65 -45.68
N ALA A 310 -82.48 -31.69 -44.84
CA ALA A 310 -83.32 -32.86 -45.10
C ALA A 310 -84.83 -32.53 -45.07
N LYS A 311 -85.25 -31.57 -44.25
CA LYS A 311 -86.65 -31.08 -44.22
C LYS A 311 -86.98 -30.20 -45.44
N VAL A 312 -86.04 -29.44 -45.96
CA VAL A 312 -86.22 -28.61 -47.16
C VAL A 312 -86.19 -29.44 -48.45
N ALA A 313 -85.43 -30.53 -48.49
CA ALA A 313 -85.41 -31.45 -49.65
C ALA A 313 -86.63 -32.41 -49.72
N ALA A 314 -87.41 -32.49 -48.64
CA ALA A 314 -88.63 -33.31 -48.55
C ALA A 314 -89.93 -32.51 -48.74
N ALA A 315 -89.82 -31.21 -49.03
CA ALA A 315 -90.91 -30.31 -49.41
C ALA A 315 -90.76 -29.92 -50.89
#